data_AF-A0A8T4L4I2-F1
#
_entry.id   AF-A0A8T4L4I2-F1
#
_cell.length_a   1.000
_cell.length_b   1.000
_cell.length_c   1.000
_cell.angle_alpha   90.00
_cell.angle_beta   90.00
_cell.angle_gamma   90.00
#
_symmetry.space_group_name_H-M   'P 1'
#
loop_
_entity.id
_entity.type
_entity.pdbx_description
1 polymer ?
#
loop_
_entity_poly.entity_id
_entity_poly.type
_entity_poly.pdbx_seq_one_letter_code
_entity_poly.pdbx_strand_id
1 'polypeptide(L)'
;MNQKGNLVLFGLLGLVLVGVVSFLIIMFVPQAAILMRIVLVFAIFMTVRGAIGDGTPTLLISAILIYFLAFKYFELAAAGYVVYFMVAYTGTTLFSFGLRFFFGKH
;
A
#
# COMPACT_ATOMS: atom_id res chain seq x y z
N MET A 1 -22.36 -13.95 17.73
CA MET A 1 -21.36 -13.69 16.67
C MET A 1 -20.06 -14.36 17.09
N ASN A 2 -19.47 -15.18 16.21
CA ASN A 2 -18.28 -15.96 16.54
C ASN A 2 -17.08 -15.02 16.78
N GLN A 3 -16.30 -15.20 17.86
CA GLN A 3 -15.18 -14.32 18.20
C GLN A 3 -14.19 -14.12 17.05
N LYS A 4 -14.02 -15.14 16.20
CA LYS A 4 -13.22 -15.10 14.97
C LYS A 4 -13.75 -14.09 13.93
N GLY A 5 -15.07 -13.97 13.81
CA GLY A 5 -15.72 -13.03 12.88
C GLY A 5 -15.56 -11.57 13.32
N ASN A 6 -15.64 -11.29 14.62
CA ASN A 6 -15.37 -9.94 15.14
C ASN A 6 -13.92 -9.51 14.90
N LEU A 7 -12.97 -10.43 15.06
CA LEU A 7 -11.54 -10.13 14.89
C LEU A 7 -11.20 -9.76 13.44
N VAL A 8 -11.79 -10.44 12.45
CA VAL A 8 -11.67 -10.09 11.03
C VAL A 8 -12.29 -8.73 10.75
N LEU A 9 -13.45 -8.44 11.34
CA LEU A 9 -14.17 -7.18 11.16
C LEU A 9 -13.37 -5.99 11.71
N PHE A 10 -12.78 -6.13 12.91
CA PHE A 10 -11.89 -5.12 13.49
C PHE A 10 -10.61 -4.91 12.69
N GLY A 11 -10.02 -5.99 12.14
CA GLY A 11 -8.86 -5.90 11.25
C GLY A 11 -9.15 -5.11 9.98
N LEU A 12 -10.27 -5.38 9.32
CA LEU A 12 -10.71 -4.64 8.13
C LEU A 12 -10.98 -3.16 8.44
N LEU A 13 -11.66 -2.87 9.56
CA LEU A 13 -11.91 -1.50 9.99
C LEU A 13 -10.62 -0.72 10.25
N GLY A 14 -9.64 -1.34 10.91
CA GLY A 14 -8.32 -0.72 11.12
C GLY A 14 -7.62 -0.40 9.80
N LEU A 15 -7.73 -1.28 8.80
CA LEU A 15 -7.11 -1.09 7.49
C LEU A 15 -7.74 0.08 6.71
N VAL A 16 -9.07 0.20 6.77
CA VAL A 16 -9.80 1.33 6.20
C VAL A 16 -9.39 2.63 6.89
N LEU A 17 -9.30 2.65 8.23
CA LEU A 17 -8.87 3.82 8.99
C LEU A 17 -7.45 4.26 8.60
N VAL A 18 -6.51 3.34 8.47
CA VAL A 18 -5.14 3.66 8.04
C VAL A 18 -5.13 4.26 6.63
N GLY A 19 -5.91 3.72 5.70
CA GLY A 19 -6.04 4.26 4.35
C GLY A 19 -6.58 5.69 4.35
N VAL A 20 -7.65 5.94 5.11
CA VAL A 20 -8.27 7.28 5.24
C VAL A 20 -7.30 8.26 5.90
N VAL A 21 -6.65 7.89 6.99
CA VAL A 21 -5.68 8.76 7.68
C VAL A 21 -4.51 9.09 6.76
N SER A 22 -3.97 8.11 6.03
CA SER A 22 -2.87 8.32 5.08
C SER A 22 -3.28 9.29 3.97
N PHE A 23 -4.49 9.12 3.42
CA PHE A 23 -5.06 10.03 2.43
C PHE A 23 -5.14 11.46 2.96
N LEU A 24 -5.67 11.65 4.18
CA LEU A 24 -5.78 12.97 4.80
C LEU A 24 -4.40 13.60 5.05
N ILE A 25 -3.42 12.84 5.55
CA ILE A 25 -2.06 13.35 5.79
C ILE A 25 -1.42 13.83 4.49
N ILE A 26 -1.54 13.05 3.41
CA ILE A 26 -0.97 13.41 2.11
C ILE A 26 -1.66 14.64 1.52
N MET A 27 -2.95 14.82 1.77
CA MET A 27 -3.71 15.99 1.33
C MET A 27 -3.30 17.27 2.06
N PHE A 28 -3.01 17.21 3.36
CA PHE A 28 -2.71 18.39 4.19
C PHE A 28 -1.22 18.71 4.38
N VAL A 29 -0.32 17.76 4.10
CA VAL A 29 1.13 17.94 4.29
C VAL A 29 1.87 17.96 2.93
N PRO A 30 2.13 19.15 2.36
CA PRO A 30 2.68 19.28 1.01
C PRO A 30 4.10 18.71 0.87
N GLN A 31 4.90 18.74 1.93
CA GLN A 31 6.25 18.14 1.94
C GLN A 31 6.17 16.61 1.80
N ALA A 32 5.22 15.99 2.51
CA ALA A 32 4.99 14.55 2.41
C ALA A 32 4.46 14.17 1.02
N ALA A 33 3.62 15.01 0.41
CA ALA A 33 3.11 14.79 -0.94
C ALA A 33 4.25 14.70 -1.98
N ILE A 34 5.21 15.63 -1.94
CA ILE A 34 6.35 15.63 -2.88
C ILE A 34 7.21 14.37 -2.71
N LEU A 35 7.54 14.02 -1.46
CA LEU A 35 8.32 12.81 -1.18
C LEU A 35 7.60 11.55 -1.67
N MET A 36 6.29 11.44 -1.41
CA MET A 36 5.49 10.30 -1.85
C MET A 36 5.39 10.19 -3.38
N ARG A 37 5.36 11.32 -4.11
CA ARG A 37 5.42 11.29 -5.58
C ARG A 37 6.72 10.69 -6.08
N ILE A 38 7.85 11.09 -5.50
CA ILE A 38 9.16 10.55 -5.86
C ILE A 38 9.19 9.05 -5.58
N VAL A 39 8.74 8.63 -4.40
CA VAL A 39 8.66 7.20 -4.03
C VAL A 39 7.78 6.42 -5.01
N LEU A 40 6.59 6.92 -5.34
CA LEU A 40 5.69 6.27 -6.29
C LEU A 40 6.30 6.13 -7.68
N VAL A 41 7.00 7.15 -8.18
CA VAL A 41 7.68 7.09 -9.48
C VAL A 41 8.67 5.91 -9.51
N PHE A 42 9.53 5.81 -8.49
CA PHE A 42 10.49 4.72 -8.40
C PHE A 42 9.82 3.37 -8.19
N ALA A 43 8.82 3.29 -7.31
CA ALA A 43 8.09 2.06 -7.05
C ALA A 43 7.43 1.53 -8.33
N ILE A 44 6.69 2.37 -9.06
CA ILE A 44 6.04 1.99 -10.31
C ILE A 44 7.07 1.52 -11.33
N PHE A 45 8.14 2.29 -11.53
CA PHE A 45 9.18 1.91 -12.50
C PHE A 45 9.83 0.57 -12.14
N MET A 46 10.21 0.36 -10.89
CA MET A 46 10.81 -0.90 -10.44
C MET A 46 9.83 -2.08 -10.54
N THR A 47 8.55 -1.88 -10.23
CA THR A 47 7.52 -2.92 -10.37
C THR A 47 7.30 -3.30 -11.83
N VAL A 48 7.17 -2.32 -12.73
CA VAL A 48 6.97 -2.58 -14.16
C VAL A 48 8.21 -3.27 -14.75
N ARG A 49 9.41 -2.79 -14.41
CA ARG A 49 10.67 -3.43 -14.81
C ARG A 49 10.79 -4.85 -14.28
N GLY A 50 10.43 -5.08 -13.01
CA GLY A 50 10.44 -6.41 -12.41
C GLY A 50 9.44 -7.38 -13.06
N ALA A 51 8.31 -6.87 -13.55
CA ALA A 51 7.27 -7.68 -14.17
C ALA A 51 7.51 -7.97 -15.66
N ILE A 52 8.06 -7.02 -16.41
CA ILE A 52 8.15 -7.07 -17.88
C ILE A 52 9.60 -7.23 -18.36
N GLY A 53 10.59 -6.84 -17.56
CA GLY A 53 12.00 -6.83 -17.93
C GLY A 53 12.47 -5.50 -18.51
N ASP A 54 13.59 -5.52 -19.23
CA ASP A 54 14.20 -4.33 -19.83
C ASP A 54 13.80 -4.14 -21.30
N GLY A 55 13.42 -2.92 -21.66
CA GLY A 55 13.12 -2.55 -23.05
C GLY A 55 12.18 -1.36 -23.20
N THR A 56 11.89 -1.01 -24.46
CA THR A 56 10.95 0.06 -24.82
C THR A 56 9.55 -0.10 -24.20
N PRO A 57 8.96 -1.31 -24.14
CA PRO A 57 7.64 -1.49 -23.52
C PRO A 57 7.61 -1.09 -22.04
N THR A 58 8.68 -1.41 -21.30
CA THR A 58 8.83 -1.08 -19.87
C THR A 58 8.80 0.43 -19.65
N LEU A 59 9.52 1.19 -20.48
CA LEU A 59 9.54 2.66 -20.40
C LEU A 59 8.15 3.24 -20.69
N LEU A 60 7.48 2.74 -21.72
CA LEU A 60 6.21 3.27 -22.19
C LEU A 60 5.09 3.01 -21.17
N ILE A 61 5.02 1.78 -20.64
CA ILE A 61 4.05 1.40 -19.60
C ILE A 61 4.34 2.14 -18.29
N SER A 62 5.61 2.23 -17.89
CA SER A 62 6.00 2.97 -16.69
C SER A 62 5.59 4.44 -16.79
N ALA A 63 5.86 5.10 -17.93
CA ALA A 63 5.51 6.50 -18.13
C ALA A 63 3.99 6.74 -18.01
N ILE A 64 3.18 5.88 -18.62
CA ILE A 64 1.71 5.94 -18.52
C ILE A 64 1.27 5.77 -17.06
N LEU A 65 1.75 4.73 -16.38
CA LEU A 65 1.37 4.46 -14.99
C LEU A 65 1.83 5.56 -14.03
N ILE A 66 3.04 6.09 -14.22
CA ILE A 66 3.55 7.23 -13.45
C ILE A 66 2.64 8.45 -13.64
N TYR A 67 2.25 8.77 -14.87
CA TYR A 67 1.33 9.90 -15.12
C TYR A 67 0.00 9.72 -14.37
N PHE A 68 -0.61 8.54 -14.47
CA PHE A 68 -1.91 8.30 -13.83
C PHE A 68 -1.81 8.20 -12.30
N LEU A 69 -0.83 7.49 -11.76
CA LEU A 69 -0.76 7.16 -10.34
C LEU A 69 0.05 8.17 -9.53
N ALA A 70 1.09 8.80 -10.09
CA ALA A 70 1.90 9.77 -9.35
C ALA A 70 1.45 11.22 -9.55
N PHE A 71 0.69 11.53 -10.60
CA PHE A 71 0.24 12.90 -10.89
C PHE A 71 -1.28 13.07 -10.93
N LYS A 72 -2.01 12.27 -11.74
CA LYS A 72 -3.46 12.47 -11.92
C LYS A 72 -4.29 12.00 -10.71
N TYR A 73 -3.98 10.83 -10.18
CA TYR A 73 -4.69 10.19 -9.05
C TYR A 73 -3.76 9.97 -7.87
N PHE A 74 -2.92 10.96 -7.59
CA PHE A 74 -1.82 10.87 -6.64
C PHE A 74 -2.28 10.50 -5.23
N GLU A 75 -3.30 11.17 -4.71
CA GLU A 75 -3.75 11.02 -3.32
C GLU A 75 -4.26 9.59 -3.08
N LEU A 76 -5.03 9.05 -4.03
CA LEU A 76 -5.55 7.69 -3.98
C LEU A 76 -4.42 6.65 -4.09
N ALA A 77 -3.51 6.85 -5.04
CA ALA A 77 -2.40 5.94 -5.26
C ALA A 77 -1.42 5.91 -4.08
N ALA A 78 -1.14 7.08 -3.49
CA ALA A 78 -0.26 7.20 -2.34
C ALA A 78 -0.89 6.58 -1.09
N ALA A 79 -2.19 6.81 -0.84
CA ALA A 79 -2.91 6.13 0.25
C ALA A 79 -2.93 4.60 0.05
N GLY A 80 -3.22 4.14 -1.17
CA GLY A 80 -3.19 2.73 -1.52
C GLY A 80 -1.80 2.11 -1.35
N TYR A 81 -0.74 2.82 -1.71
CA TYR A 81 0.64 2.38 -1.53
C TYR A 81 1.02 2.25 -0.04
N VAL A 82 0.61 3.20 0.80
CA VAL A 82 0.85 3.12 2.25
C VAL A 82 0.10 1.93 2.87
N VAL A 83 -1.15 1.70 2.46
CA VAL A 83 -1.93 0.54 2.89
C VAL A 83 -1.25 -0.76 2.44
N TYR A 84 -0.84 -0.85 1.17
CA TYR A 84 -0.10 -2.00 0.64
C TYR A 84 1.19 -2.25 1.43
N PHE A 85 1.96 -1.20 1.71
CA PHE A 85 3.20 -1.31 2.47
C PHE A 85 2.95 -1.80 3.90
N MET A 86 1.93 -1.26 4.58
CA MET A 86 1.53 -1.77 5.90
C MET A 86 1.06 -3.22 5.83
N VAL A 87 0.30 -3.63 4.83
CA VAL A 87 -0.09 -5.05 4.70
C VAL A 87 1.12 -5.94 4.43
N ALA A 88 2.04 -5.53 3.56
CA ALA A 88 3.24 -6.30 3.25
C ALA A 88 4.16 -6.46 4.48
N TYR A 89 4.37 -5.38 5.24
CA TYR A 89 5.32 -5.34 6.35
C TYR A 89 4.70 -5.73 7.71
N THR A 90 3.55 -5.15 8.04
CA THR A 90 2.83 -5.44 9.29
C THR A 90 1.80 -6.56 9.14
N GLY A 91 1.26 -6.81 7.95
CA GLY A 91 0.34 -7.94 7.75
C GLY A 91 1.03 -9.29 7.90
N THR A 92 2.28 -9.45 7.48
CA THR A 92 3.05 -10.70 7.71
C THR A 92 3.38 -10.93 9.18
N THR A 93 3.65 -9.87 9.94
CA THR A 93 3.92 -9.94 11.40
C THR A 93 2.65 -10.10 12.23
N LEU A 94 1.56 -9.40 11.90
CA LEU A 94 0.25 -9.57 12.54
C LEU A 94 -0.39 -10.91 12.17
N PHE A 95 -0.22 -11.39 10.94
CA PHE A 95 -0.69 -12.71 10.53
C PHE A 95 0.12 -13.82 11.20
N SER A 96 1.45 -13.67 11.34
CA SER A 96 2.27 -14.64 12.10
C SER A 96 2.02 -14.58 13.61
N PHE A 97 1.73 -13.40 14.18
CA PHE A 97 1.28 -13.27 15.57
C PHE A 97 -0.10 -13.88 15.77
N GLY A 98 -1.05 -13.62 14.86
CA GLY A 98 -2.38 -14.23 14.85
C GLY A 98 -2.31 -15.75 14.69
N LEU A 99 -1.49 -16.27 13.76
CA LEU A 99 -1.22 -17.70 13.61
C LEU A 99 -0.60 -18.30 14.88
N ARG A 100 0.37 -17.64 15.52
CA ARG A 100 0.95 -18.10 16.80
C ARG A 100 -0.07 -18.06 17.94
N PHE A 101 -0.98 -17.10 17.95
CA PHE A 101 -2.05 -17.01 18.96
C PHE A 101 -3.14 -18.08 18.74
N PHE A 102 -3.42 -18.46 17.48
CA PHE A 102 -4.44 -19.45 17.13
C PHE A 102 -3.91 -20.90 17.03
N PHE A 103 -2.64 -21.11 16.72
CA PHE A 103 -2.00 -22.43 16.54
C PHE A 103 -0.84 -22.71 17.50
N GLY A 104 -0.39 -21.71 18.27
CA GLY A 104 0.50 -21.93 19.39
C GLY A 104 -0.27 -22.68 20.47
N LYS A 105 0.00 -23.98 20.59
CA LYS A 105 -0.40 -24.77 21.75
C LYS A 105 0.17 -24.11 23.00
N HIS A 106 -0.69 -23.45 23.75
CA HIS A 106 -0.65 -23.57 25.21
C HIS A 106 -1.43 -24.82 25.58
#